data_AF-A0A6V7XVL1-F1
#
_entry.id   AF-A0A6V7XVL1-F1
#
_cell.length_a   1.000
_cell.length_b   1.000
_cell.length_c   1.000
_cell.angle_alpha   90.00
_cell.angle_beta   90.00
_cell.angle_gamma   90.00
#
_symmetry.space_group_name_H-M   'P 1'
#
loop_
_entity.id
_entity.type
_entity.pdbx_description
1 polymer ?
#
loop_
_entity_poly.entity_id
_entity_poly.type
_entity_poly.pdbx_seq_one_letter_code
_entity_poly.pdbx_strand_id
1 'polypeptide(L)' 'MRITPDRICCICGAKHNRRWCRHSNPGQYICNVCYVKQYKIEKKQIKIQKKRLS' A
#
# COMPACT_ATOMS: atom_id res chain seq x y z
N MET A 1 8.93 8.01 -17.12
CA MET A 1 8.16 7.11 -16.22
C MET A 1 7.74 5.91 -17.06
N ARG A 2 7.95 4.67 -16.61
CA ARG A 2 7.50 3.49 -17.38
C ARG A 2 6.01 3.28 -17.14
N ILE A 3 5.23 3.24 -18.22
CA ILE A 3 3.85 2.77 -18.20
C ILE A 3 3.94 1.24 -18.23
N THR A 4 3.53 0.59 -17.14
CA THR A 4 3.40 -0.87 -17.09
C THR A 4 1.93 -1.18 -17.32
N PRO A 5 1.51 -1.59 -18.53
CA PRO A 5 0.09 -1.72 -18.88
C PRO A 5 -0.66 -2.71 -17.98
N ASP A 6 0.04 -3.69 -17.40
CA ASP A 6 -0.57 -4.78 -16.61
C ASP A 6 -0.72 -4.51 -15.11
N ARG A 7 -0.35 -3.31 -14.62
CA ARG A 7 -0.41 -3.02 -13.17
C ARG A 7 -1.21 -1.76 -12.90
N ILE A 8 -2.27 -1.91 -12.11
CA ILE A 8 -3.16 -0.85 -11.65
C ILE A 8 -3.19 -0.92 -10.12
N CYS A 9 -3.09 0.23 -9.46
CA CYS A 9 -3.18 0.29 -8.01
C CYS A 9 -4.61 -0.03 -7.57
N CYS A 10 -4.81 -1.08 -6.78
CA CYS A 10 -6.15 -1.46 -6.31
C CYS A 10 -6.76 -0.47 -5.29
N ILE A 11 -5.99 0.50 -4.79
CA ILE A 11 -6.45 1.50 -3.81
C ILE A 11 -6.80 2.83 -4.48
N CYS A 12 -5.92 3.35 -5.34
CA CYS A 12 -6.10 4.68 -5.95
C CYS A 12 -6.29 4.67 -7.48
N GLY A 13 -6.27 3.49 -8.11
CA GLY A 13 -6.43 3.37 -9.57
C GLY A 13 -5.25 3.90 -10.40
N ALA A 14 -4.16 4.34 -9.76
CA ALA A 14 -2.98 4.80 -10.50
C ALA A 14 -2.47 3.71 -11.44
N LYS A 15 -2.25 4.07 -12.71
CA LYS A 15 -1.65 3.20 -13.75
C LYS A 15 -0.18 3.55 -14.03
N HIS A 16 0.24 4.74 -13.60
CA HIS A 16 1.59 5.25 -13.79
C HIS A 16 2.30 5.27 -12.46
N ASN A 17 3.24 4.36 -12.27
CA ASN A 17 4.02 4.32 -11.05
C ASN A 17 5.36 3.65 -11.28
N ARG A 18 6.42 4.17 -10.64
CA ARG A 18 7.79 3.67 -10.81
C ARG A 18 8.04 2.37 -10.03
N ARG A 19 7.30 2.14 -8.93
CA ARG A 19 7.53 1.01 -8.03
C ARG A 19 6.23 0.41 -7.53
N TRP A 20 5.92 -0.79 -7.98
CA TRP A 20 4.74 -1.55 -7.58
C TRP A 20 5.07 -2.47 -6.40
N CYS A 21 4.21 -2.46 -5.39
CA CYS A 21 4.26 -3.37 -4.25
C CYS A 21 3.14 -4.41 -4.39
N ARG A 22 3.35 -5.61 -3.87
CA ARG A 22 2.27 -6.61 -3.74
C ARG A 22 1.31 -6.16 -2.65
N HIS A 23 0.02 -6.25 -2.92
CA HIS A 23 -1.00 -6.14 -1.89
C HIS A 23 -1.09 -7.46 -1.12
N SER A 24 -1.72 -7.45 0.06
CA SER A 24 -1.97 -8.67 0.85
C SER A 24 -2.81 -9.70 0.08
N ASN A 25 -3.67 -9.22 -0.83
CA ASN A 25 -4.44 -10.10 -1.70
C ASN A 25 -3.57 -10.58 -2.88
N PRO A 26 -3.54 -11.89 -3.15
CA PRO A 26 -2.80 -12.45 -4.28
C PRO A 26 -3.31 -11.85 -5.60
N GLY A 27 -2.38 -11.55 -6.51
CA GLY A 27 -2.68 -10.95 -7.81
C GLY A 27 -3.00 -9.45 -7.79
N GLN A 28 -3.15 -8.81 -6.62
CA GLN A 28 -3.37 -7.38 -6.52
C GLN A 28 -2.07 -6.61 -6.33
N TYR A 29 -1.93 -5.48 -7.03
CA TYR A 29 -0.81 -4.56 -6.92
C TYR A 29 -1.27 -3.24 -6.32
N ILE A 30 -0.38 -2.63 -5.53
CA ILE A 30 -0.56 -1.29 -4.99
C ILE A 30 0.63 -0.42 -5.37
N CYS A 31 0.37 0.87 -5.54
CA CYS A 31 1.44 1.81 -5.79
C CYS A 31 2.24 2.04 -4.50
N ASN A 32 3.52 2.42 -4.64
CA ASN A 32 4.41 2.70 -3.51
C ASN A 32 3.82 3.75 -2.55
N VAL A 33 3.09 4.74 -3.08
CA VAL A 33 2.43 5.77 -2.28
C VAL A 33 1.37 5.17 -1.36
N CYS A 34 0.48 4.33 -1.91
CA CYS A 34 -0.55 3.65 -1.15
C CYS A 34 0.02 2.64 -0.16
N TYR A 35 1.07 1.91 -0.56
CA TYR A 35 1.78 0.99 0.33
C TYR A 35 2.35 1.71 1.56
N VAL A 36 3.08 2.80 1.37
CA VAL A 36 3.65 3.58 2.48
C VAL A 36 2.53 4.18 3.36
N LYS A 37 1.41 4.61 2.76
CA LYS A 37 0.27 5.13 3.50
C LYS A 37 -0.37 4.06 4.39
N GLN A 38 -0.64 2.86 3.84
CA GLN A 38 -1.15 1.73 4.62
C GLN A 38 -0.19 1.34 5.75
N TYR A 39 1.09 1.16 5.43
CA TYR A 39 2.11 0.81 6.42
C TYR A 39 2.15 1.78 7.60
N LYS A 40 2.05 3.10 7.33
CA LYS A 40 2.01 4.13 8.38
C LYS A 40 0.75 4.02 9.24
N ILE A 41 -0.42 3.76 8.63
CA ILE A 41 -1.68 3.57 9.35
C ILE A 41 -1.60 2.35 10.25
N GLU A 42 -1.18 1.20 9.71
CA GLU A 42 -1.03 -0.05 10.47
C GLU A 42 -0.09 0.12 11.66
N LYS A 43 1.09 0.72 11.45
CA LYS A 43 2.03 1.02 12.54
C LYS A 43 1.42 1.93 13.61
N LYS A 44 0.63 2.93 13.21
CA LYS A 44 -0.05 3.82 14.15
C LYS A 44 -1.10 3.06 14.98
N GLN A 45 -1.86 2.16 14.36
CA GLN A 45 -2.85 1.34 15.06
C GLN A 45 -2.19 0.38 16.06
N ILE A 46 -1.09 -0.29 15.67
CA ILE A 46 -0.33 -1.15 16.58
C ILE A 46 0.18 -0.37 17.79
N LYS A 47 0.68 0.86 17.60
CA LYS A 47 1.11 1.73 18.71
C LYS A 47 -0.05 2.10 19.64
N ILE A 48 -1.21 2.45 19.08
CA ILE A 48 -2.41 2.79 19.87
C ILE A 48 -2.88 1.57 20.67
N GLN A 49 -2.93 0.39 20.05
CA GLN A 49 -3.32 -0.85 20.73
C GLN A 49 -2.37 -1.17 21.89
N LYS A 50 -1.05 -1.13 21.66
CA LYS A 50 -0.06 -1.34 22.73
C LYS A 50 -0.23 -0.38 23.90
N LYS A 51 -0.52 0.90 23.62
CA LYS A 51 -0.77 1.91 24.67
C LYS A 51 -2.07 1.67 25.45
N ARG A 52 -3.07 1.01 24.87
CA ARG A 52 -4.32 0.66 25.57
C ARG A 52 -4.19 -0.58 26.47
N LEU A 53 -3.18 -1.42 26.20
CA LEU A 53 -2.89 -2.65 26.95
C LEU A 53 -1.84 -2.43 28.07
N SER A 54 -1.25 -1.24 28.16
CA SER A 54 -0.33 -0.79 29.22
C SER A 54 -1.05 0.10 30.21
#